data_AF-A0A8S2PQD2-F1
#
_entry.id   AF-A0A8S2PQD2-F1
#
_cell.length_a   1.000
_cell.length_b   1.000
_cell.length_c   1.000
_cell.angle_alpha   90.00
_cell.angle_beta   90.00
_cell.angle_gamma   90.00
#
_symmetry.space_group_name_H-M   'P 1'
#
loop_
_entity.id
_entity.type
_entity.pdbx_description
1 polymer ?
#
loop_
_entity_poly.entity_id
_entity_poly.type
_entity_poly.pdbx_seq_one_letter_code
_entity_poly.pdbx_strand_id
1 'polypeptide(L)'
;MGHQITAMFEWMKHTDSTLNARLNDDVYADDVPGEAEKLIIEFNQYEAFLRSIDDKVHVLRNTGKTDAAKRLEQQLILLRNQFLQLQTKFRQFQKPSDFEPKHAKMRQVLNDIEQNINVLEIHSDDPDVIHNQLEHCLKLYKTLSDIKSEVEYVIRTGRGIVEKRQIDEPNDLTKQIDKLKAQYNTLGAKVSASKVQLDNVERHL
;
A
#
# COMPACT_ATOMS: atom_id res chain seq x y z
N MET A 1 28.12 -16.16 -22.84
CA MET A 1 27.92 -15.02 -21.93
C MET A 1 27.30 -13.82 -22.63
N GLY A 2 27.83 -13.37 -23.78
CA GLY A 2 27.21 -12.29 -24.57
C GLY A 2 25.72 -12.53 -24.88
N HIS A 3 25.36 -13.75 -25.29
CA HIS A 3 23.96 -14.11 -25.55
C HIS A 3 23.03 -13.98 -24.33
N GLN A 4 23.48 -14.35 -23.13
CA GLN A 4 22.67 -14.23 -21.91
C GLN A 4 22.50 -12.77 -21.46
N ILE A 5 23.52 -11.94 -21.68
CA ILE A 5 23.43 -10.50 -21.43
C ILE A 5 22.42 -9.86 -22.39
N THR A 6 22.47 -10.20 -23.68
CA THR A 6 21.49 -9.74 -24.67
C THR A 6 20.07 -10.18 -24.31
N ALA A 7 19.88 -11.45 -23.95
CA ALA A 7 18.57 -11.98 -23.53
C ALA A 7 18.02 -11.24 -22.31
N MET A 8 18.87 -10.92 -21.33
CA MET A 8 18.47 -10.13 -20.17
C MET A 8 18.05 -8.71 -20.56
N PHE A 9 18.76 -8.04 -21.47
CA PHE A 9 18.36 -6.72 -21.97
C PHE A 9 17.01 -6.73 -22.69
N GLU A 10 16.78 -7.72 -23.55
CA GLU A 10 15.52 -7.88 -24.26
C GLU A 10 14.37 -8.16 -23.29
N TRP A 11 14.60 -9.04 -22.32
CA TRP A 11 13.64 -9.31 -21.25
C TRP A 11 13.34 -8.05 -20.43
N MET A 12 14.36 -7.32 -19.96
CA MET A 12 14.15 -6.09 -19.18
C MET A 12 13.32 -5.07 -19.96
N LYS A 13 13.58 -4.89 -21.26
CA LYS A 13 12.81 -3.97 -22.11
C LYS A 13 11.35 -4.40 -22.24
N HIS A 14 11.11 -5.70 -22.48
CA HIS A 14 9.76 -6.23 -22.58
C HIS A 14 9.00 -6.08 -21.26
N THR A 15 9.62 -6.53 -20.16
CA THR A 15 9.02 -6.49 -18.83
C THR A 15 8.78 -5.06 -18.36
N ASP A 16 9.65 -4.10 -18.70
CA ASP A 16 9.42 -2.68 -18.38
C ASP A 16 8.15 -2.17 -19.06
N SER A 17 8.00 -2.45 -20.36
CA SER A 17 6.80 -2.08 -21.11
C SER A 17 5.55 -2.72 -20.53
N THR A 18 5.61 -4.00 -20.17
CA THR A 18 4.49 -4.73 -19.60
C THR A 18 4.10 -4.17 -18.24
N LEU A 19 5.05 -3.99 -17.31
CA LEU A 19 4.78 -3.43 -15.99
C LEU A 19 4.24 -2.01 -16.07
N ASN A 20 4.75 -1.17 -16.98
CA ASN A 20 4.19 0.18 -17.18
C ASN A 20 2.73 0.12 -17.65
N ALA A 21 2.40 -0.75 -18.60
CA ALA A 21 1.03 -0.91 -19.06
C ALA A 21 0.10 -1.37 -17.93
N ARG A 22 0.52 -2.39 -17.16
CA ARG A 22 -0.24 -2.90 -16.01
C ARG A 22 -0.50 -1.82 -14.96
N LEU A 23 0.53 -1.08 -14.57
CA LEU A 23 0.42 -0.01 -13.57
C LEU A 23 -0.45 1.15 -14.05
N ASN A 24 -0.40 1.50 -15.34
CA ASN A 24 -1.26 2.54 -15.91
C ASN A 24 -2.73 2.14 -15.96
N ASP A 25 -3.02 0.84 -16.09
CA ASP A 25 -4.36 0.29 -16.14
C ASP A 25 -4.89 -0.12 -14.76
N ASP A 26 -4.18 0.20 -13.67
CA ASP A 26 -4.49 -0.23 -12.29
C ASP A 26 -4.64 -1.75 -12.14
N VAL A 27 -3.85 -2.52 -12.90
CA VAL A 27 -3.79 -3.99 -12.83
C VAL A 27 -2.56 -4.40 -12.02
N TYR A 28 -2.78 -5.17 -10.96
CA TYR A 28 -1.76 -5.60 -10.02
C TYR A 28 -1.56 -7.12 -10.02
N ALA A 29 -0.57 -7.60 -9.26
CA ALA A 29 -0.17 -9.00 -9.22
C ALA A 29 -1.33 -9.96 -8.88
N ASP A 30 -2.24 -9.55 -7.99
CA ASP A 30 -3.38 -10.37 -7.57
C ASP A 30 -4.45 -10.49 -8.67
N ASP A 31 -4.50 -9.54 -9.61
CA ASP A 31 -5.45 -9.57 -10.74
C ASP A 31 -4.95 -10.49 -11.86
N VAL A 32 -3.64 -10.72 -11.95
CA VAL A 32 -2.98 -11.56 -12.97
C VAL A 32 -1.95 -12.52 -12.34
N PRO A 33 -2.38 -13.47 -11.49
CA PRO A 33 -1.48 -14.27 -10.65
C PRO A 33 -0.49 -15.13 -11.44
N GLY A 34 -0.89 -15.67 -12.61
CA GLY A 34 0.01 -16.45 -13.46
C GLY A 34 1.14 -15.61 -14.08
N GLU A 35 0.87 -14.34 -14.40
CA GLU A 35 1.89 -13.40 -14.87
C GLU A 35 2.83 -13.03 -13.72
N ALA A 36 2.28 -12.77 -12.53
CA ALA A 36 3.06 -12.48 -11.33
C ALA A 36 4.02 -13.62 -10.96
N GLU A 37 3.55 -14.87 -10.94
CA GLU A 37 4.38 -16.04 -10.65
C GLU A 37 5.52 -16.20 -11.67
N LYS A 38 5.21 -16.04 -12.96
CA LYS A 38 6.23 -16.08 -14.02
C LYS A 38 7.29 -15.00 -13.81
N LEU A 39 6.87 -13.76 -13.51
CA LEU A 39 7.80 -12.66 -13.26
C LEU A 39 8.68 -12.94 -12.04
N ILE A 40 8.15 -13.49 -10.94
CA ILE A 40 8.95 -13.88 -9.76
C ILE A 40 10.08 -14.84 -10.15
N ILE A 41 9.76 -15.87 -10.94
CA ILE A 41 10.74 -16.86 -11.40
C ILE A 41 11.83 -16.18 -12.26
N GLU A 42 11.43 -15.34 -13.21
CA GLU A 42 12.34 -14.63 -14.11
C GLU A 42 13.25 -13.65 -13.36
N PHE A 43 12.71 -12.85 -12.42
CA PHE A 43 13.51 -11.95 -11.58
C PHE A 43 14.55 -12.73 -10.77
N ASN A 44 14.16 -13.84 -10.12
CA ASN A 44 15.08 -14.67 -9.35
C ASN A 44 16.20 -15.27 -10.23
N GLN A 45 15.84 -15.72 -11.43
CA GLN A 45 16.80 -16.25 -12.40
C GLN A 45 17.82 -15.18 -12.81
N TYR A 46 17.37 -13.97 -13.15
CA TYR A 46 18.27 -12.89 -13.58
C TYR A 46 19.09 -12.31 -12.42
N GLU A 47 18.56 -12.33 -11.20
CA GLU A 47 19.34 -11.98 -10.01
C GLU A 47 20.49 -12.98 -9.79
N ALA A 48 20.21 -14.29 -9.87
CA ALA A 48 21.24 -15.32 -9.79
C ALA A 48 22.27 -15.20 -10.92
N PHE A 49 21.82 -14.85 -12.13
CA PHE A 49 22.70 -14.59 -13.26
C PHE A 49 23.64 -13.40 -12.99
N LEU A 50 23.12 -12.26 -12.49
CA LEU A 50 23.93 -11.09 -12.13
C LEU A 50 25.00 -11.45 -11.10
N ARG A 51 24.64 -12.21 -10.05
CA ARG A 51 25.60 -12.70 -9.04
C ARG A 51 26.69 -13.58 -9.67
N SER A 52 26.32 -14.45 -10.61
CA SER A 52 27.32 -15.29 -11.32
C SER A 52 28.30 -14.48 -12.17
N ILE A 53 27.92 -13.28 -12.64
CA ILE A 53 28.84 -12.40 -13.36
C ILE A 53 29.78 -11.70 -12.38
N ASP A 54 29.31 -11.31 -11.18
CA ASP A 54 30.18 -10.78 -10.12
C ASP A 54 31.29 -11.75 -9.76
N ASP A 55 30.96 -13.03 -9.57
CA ASP A 55 31.95 -14.06 -9.27
C ASP A 55 33.02 -14.15 -10.39
N LYS A 56 32.60 -14.05 -11.65
CA LYS A 56 33.51 -14.08 -12.80
C LYS A 56 34.39 -12.84 -12.87
N VAL A 57 33.85 -11.66 -12.56
CA VAL A 57 34.64 -10.43 -12.45
C VAL A 57 35.73 -10.59 -11.38
N HIS A 58 35.38 -11.13 -10.22
CA HIS A 58 36.33 -11.43 -9.15
C HIS A 58 37.43 -12.40 -9.60
N VAL A 59 37.07 -13.49 -10.27
CA VAL A 59 38.04 -14.47 -10.81
C VAL A 59 38.95 -13.83 -11.86
N LEU A 60 38.43 -13.02 -12.77
CA LEU A 60 39.23 -12.32 -13.79
C LEU A 60 40.26 -11.38 -13.16
N ARG A 61 39.86 -10.67 -12.10
CA ARG A 61 40.75 -9.78 -11.35
C ARG A 61 41.87 -10.57 -10.66
N ASN A 62 41.52 -11.67 -9.99
CA ASN A 62 42.49 -12.51 -9.27
C ASN A 62 43.45 -13.27 -10.20
N THR A 63 43.06 -13.50 -11.46
CA THR A 63 43.89 -14.15 -12.49
C THR A 63 44.71 -13.15 -13.33
N GLY A 64 44.75 -11.87 -12.93
CA GLY A 64 45.54 -10.83 -13.60
C GLY A 64 44.93 -10.31 -14.92
N LYS A 65 43.70 -10.73 -15.27
CA LYS A 65 42.99 -10.29 -16.48
C LYS A 65 42.24 -8.98 -16.27
N THR A 66 42.94 -7.95 -15.79
CA THR A 66 42.34 -6.71 -15.28
C THR A 66 41.54 -5.94 -16.33
N ASP A 67 41.98 -5.88 -17.58
CA ASP A 67 41.24 -5.16 -18.63
C ASP A 67 39.94 -5.88 -19.05
N ALA A 68 39.93 -7.21 -19.00
CA ALA A 68 38.72 -7.99 -19.25
C ALA A 68 37.71 -7.83 -18.10
N ALA A 69 38.19 -7.81 -16.84
CA ALA A 69 37.37 -7.53 -15.67
C ALA A 69 36.74 -6.12 -15.75
N LYS A 70 37.53 -5.08 -16.05
CA LYS A 70 37.04 -3.71 -16.19
C LYS A 70 35.95 -3.57 -17.26
N ARG A 71 36.13 -4.17 -18.43
CA ARG A 71 35.11 -4.14 -19.50
C ARG A 71 33.81 -4.81 -19.07
N LEU A 72 33.89 -5.94 -18.37
CA LEU A 72 32.72 -6.67 -17.89
C LEU A 72 32.00 -5.91 -16.76
N GLU A 73 32.74 -5.26 -15.87
CA GLU A 73 32.19 -4.37 -14.83
C GLU A 73 31.43 -3.19 -15.43
N GLN A 74 31.97 -2.54 -16.46
CA GLN A 74 31.29 -1.43 -17.14
C GLN A 74 29.95 -1.85 -17.74
N GLN A 75 29.88 -3.04 -18.35
CA GLN A 75 28.63 -3.58 -18.87
C GLN A 75 27.63 -3.88 -17.74
N LEU A 76 28.11 -4.39 -16.61
CA LEU A 76 27.27 -4.72 -15.45
C LEU A 76 26.61 -3.51 -14.80
N ILE A 77 27.28 -2.35 -14.77
CA ILE A 77 26.71 -1.14 -14.14
C ILE A 77 25.37 -0.78 -14.80
N LEU A 78 25.31 -0.77 -16.14
CA LEU A 78 24.10 -0.43 -16.88
C LEU A 78 23.00 -1.46 -16.66
N LEU A 79 23.33 -2.75 -16.72
CA LEU A 79 22.41 -3.86 -16.46
C LEU A 79 21.79 -3.77 -15.07
N ARG A 80 22.62 -3.52 -14.04
CA ARG A 80 22.15 -3.41 -12.65
C ARG A 80 21.23 -2.23 -12.44
N ASN A 81 21.56 -1.08 -13.01
CA ASN A 81 20.74 0.10 -12.85
C ASN A 81 19.34 -0.11 -13.47
N GLN A 82 19.28 -0.69 -14.67
CA GLN A 82 18.01 -1.02 -15.32
C GLN A 82 17.24 -2.10 -14.55
N PHE A 83 17.92 -3.15 -14.09
CA PHE A 83 17.30 -4.21 -13.32
C PHE A 83 16.72 -3.71 -11.99
N LEU A 84 17.43 -2.81 -11.30
CA LEU A 84 16.96 -2.21 -10.06
C LEU A 84 15.73 -1.31 -10.27
N GLN A 85 15.69 -0.55 -11.36
CA GLN A 85 14.50 0.23 -11.75
C GLN A 85 13.32 -0.70 -12.00
N LEU A 86 13.54 -1.79 -12.73
CA LEU A 86 12.51 -2.77 -13.03
C LEU A 86 12.00 -3.49 -11.77
N GLN A 87 12.90 -3.84 -10.83
CA GLN A 87 12.54 -4.38 -9.53
C GLN A 87 11.68 -3.40 -8.72
N THR A 88 11.90 -2.09 -8.88
CA THR A 88 11.08 -1.06 -8.22
C THR A 88 9.66 -1.05 -8.77
N LYS A 89 9.50 -1.07 -10.09
CA LYS A 89 8.18 -1.21 -10.74
C LYS A 89 7.50 -2.52 -10.36
N PHE A 90 8.27 -3.60 -10.30
CA PHE A 90 7.73 -4.90 -9.90
C PHE A 90 7.19 -4.90 -8.47
N ARG A 91 7.85 -4.22 -7.53
CA ARG A 91 7.32 -4.05 -6.17
C ARG A 91 6.02 -3.24 -6.17
N GLN A 92 5.91 -2.18 -6.97
CA GLN A 92 4.66 -1.42 -7.11
C GLN A 92 3.54 -2.28 -7.70
N PHE A 93 3.84 -3.11 -8.69
CA PHE A 93 2.88 -4.05 -9.28
C PHE A 93 2.37 -5.10 -8.27
N GLN A 94 3.16 -5.42 -7.24
CA GLN A 94 2.75 -6.31 -6.15
C GLN A 94 1.90 -5.61 -5.06
N LYS A 95 1.56 -4.32 -5.22
CA LYS A 95 0.62 -3.63 -4.32
C LYS A 95 -0.76 -4.32 -4.40
N PRO A 96 -1.46 -4.57 -3.27
CA PRO A 96 -2.80 -5.14 -3.31
C PRO A 96 -3.77 -4.26 -4.10
N SER A 97 -4.48 -4.83 -5.08
CA SER A 97 -5.39 -4.07 -5.97
C SER A 97 -6.57 -3.46 -5.22
N ASP A 98 -6.99 -4.08 -4.12
CA ASP A 98 -8.11 -3.61 -3.30
C ASP A 98 -7.76 -2.48 -2.32
N PHE A 99 -6.48 -2.13 -2.19
CA PHE A 99 -6.02 -1.20 -1.16
C PHE A 99 -6.55 0.23 -1.40
N GLU A 100 -6.31 0.81 -2.58
CA GLU A 100 -6.74 2.17 -2.89
C GLU A 100 -8.27 2.36 -2.77
N PRO A 101 -9.12 1.49 -3.34
CA PRO A 101 -10.56 1.67 -3.20
C PRO A 101 -11.03 1.53 -1.75
N LYS A 102 -10.47 0.59 -0.97
CA LYS A 102 -10.81 0.46 0.45
C LYS A 102 -10.34 1.66 1.27
N HIS A 103 -9.12 2.15 1.02
CA HIS A 103 -8.58 3.31 1.70
C HIS A 103 -9.42 4.56 1.41
N ALA A 104 -9.80 4.80 0.15
CA ALA A 104 -10.69 5.88 -0.23
C ALA A 104 -12.06 5.78 0.44
N LYS A 105 -12.67 4.59 0.42
CA LYS A 105 -13.96 4.34 1.07
C LYS A 105 -13.91 4.63 2.57
N MET A 106 -12.87 4.15 3.27
CA MET A 106 -12.74 4.39 4.72
C MET A 106 -12.56 5.86 5.04
N ARG A 107 -11.76 6.60 4.26
CA ARG A 107 -11.66 8.06 4.42
C ARG A 107 -13.01 8.75 4.26
N GLN A 108 -13.77 8.37 3.23
CA GLN A 108 -15.09 8.95 2.98
C GLN A 108 -16.04 8.70 4.15
N VAL A 109 -16.18 7.44 4.59
CA VAL A 109 -17.09 7.10 5.70
C VAL A 109 -16.72 7.83 6.99
N LEU A 110 -15.44 7.96 7.31
CA LEU A 110 -15.01 8.70 8.50
C LEU A 110 -15.30 10.20 8.40
N ASN A 111 -15.11 10.79 7.22
CA ASN A 111 -15.47 12.19 7.00
C ASN A 111 -16.99 12.41 7.13
N ASP A 112 -17.80 11.50 6.60
CA ASP A 112 -19.26 11.57 6.70
C ASP A 112 -19.69 11.49 8.17
N ILE A 113 -19.11 10.58 8.97
CA ILE A 113 -19.37 10.48 10.41
C ILE A 113 -18.95 11.77 11.13
N GLU A 114 -17.77 12.32 10.80
CA GLU A 114 -17.27 13.56 11.40
C GLU A 114 -18.18 14.77 11.14
N GLN A 115 -18.80 14.85 9.96
CA GLN A 115 -19.76 15.90 9.64
C GLN A 115 -21.07 15.76 10.42
N ASN A 116 -21.50 14.52 10.71
CA ASN A 116 -22.74 14.24 11.42
C ASN A 116 -22.58 14.24 12.95
N ILE A 117 -21.35 14.17 13.46
CA ILE A 117 -21.10 14.06 14.91
C ILE A 117 -21.52 15.30 15.70
N ASN A 118 -21.48 16.48 15.07
CA ASN A 118 -21.85 17.75 15.72
C ASN A 118 -23.36 17.84 16.01
N VAL A 119 -24.18 16.97 15.40
CA VAL A 119 -25.63 16.89 15.65
C VAL A 119 -25.94 16.19 17.00
N LEU A 120 -24.93 15.59 17.64
CA LEU A 120 -25.07 14.85 18.89
C LEU A 120 -24.96 15.73 20.16
N GLU A 121 -24.73 17.04 20.03
CA GLU A 121 -24.73 17.94 21.17
C GLU A 121 -26.18 18.14 21.67
N ILE A 122 -26.38 18.01 23.00
CA ILE A 122 -27.70 18.19 23.61
C ILE A 122 -28.06 19.68 23.55
N HIS A 123 -29.14 20.00 22.86
CA HIS A 123 -29.57 21.39 22.62
C HIS A 123 -31.02 21.65 23.04
N SER A 124 -31.70 20.67 23.61
CA SER A 124 -33.12 20.75 23.92
C SER A 124 -33.42 19.92 25.17
N ASP A 125 -34.43 20.34 25.93
CA ASP A 125 -35.04 19.57 27.03
C ASP A 125 -36.27 18.77 26.55
N ASP A 126 -36.57 18.83 25.24
CA ASP A 126 -37.68 18.10 24.62
C ASP A 126 -37.35 16.59 24.51
N PRO A 127 -38.13 15.70 25.14
CA PRO A 127 -37.91 14.26 25.10
C PRO A 127 -37.88 13.66 23.69
N ASP A 128 -38.70 14.16 22.76
CA ASP A 128 -38.73 13.66 21.39
C ASP A 128 -37.44 14.03 20.64
N VAL A 129 -36.90 15.21 20.91
CA VAL A 129 -35.62 15.66 20.32
C VAL A 129 -34.48 14.81 20.88
N ILE A 130 -34.44 14.57 22.18
CA ILE A 130 -33.40 13.78 22.84
C ILE A 130 -33.43 12.32 22.37
N HIS A 131 -34.61 11.73 22.22
CA HIS A 131 -34.77 10.38 21.68
C HIS A 131 -34.24 10.28 20.23
N ASN A 132 -34.60 11.24 19.37
CA ASN A 132 -34.08 11.29 17.99
C ASN A 132 -32.55 11.45 17.94
N GLN A 133 -31.97 12.27 18.84
CA GLN A 133 -30.52 12.42 18.97
C GLN A 133 -29.84 11.11 19.39
N LEU A 134 -30.44 10.39 20.34
CA LEU A 134 -29.94 9.07 20.76
C LEU A 134 -29.99 8.05 19.62
N GLU A 135 -31.11 7.96 18.90
CA GLU A 135 -31.20 7.09 17.72
C GLU A 135 -30.12 7.40 16.68
N HIS A 136 -29.85 8.69 16.43
CA HIS A 136 -28.78 9.11 15.53
C HIS A 136 -27.39 8.71 16.07
N CYS A 137 -27.13 8.91 17.37
CA CYS A 137 -25.91 8.50 18.02
C CYS A 137 -25.66 6.98 17.89
N LEU A 138 -26.71 6.18 18.08
CA LEU A 138 -26.65 4.72 17.95
C LEU A 138 -26.36 4.30 16.51
N LYS A 139 -26.91 5.00 15.50
CA LYS A 139 -26.59 4.77 14.08
C LYS A 139 -25.11 5.03 13.81
N LEU A 140 -24.56 6.16 14.25
CA LEU A 140 -23.14 6.49 14.08
C LEU A 140 -22.22 5.49 14.81
N TYR A 141 -22.60 5.09 16.03
CA TYR A 141 -21.88 4.07 16.80
C TYR A 141 -21.83 2.74 16.06
N LYS A 142 -22.98 2.31 15.51
CA LYS A 142 -23.08 1.08 14.73
C LYS A 142 -22.20 1.16 13.48
N THR A 143 -22.26 2.25 12.71
CA THR A 143 -21.41 2.43 11.53
C THR A 143 -19.92 2.35 11.87
N LEU A 144 -19.47 3.00 12.96
CA LEU A 144 -18.07 2.89 13.41
C LEU A 144 -17.69 1.46 13.78
N SER A 145 -18.59 0.74 14.47
CA SER A 145 -18.37 -0.67 14.82
C SER A 145 -18.28 -1.57 13.59
N ASP A 146 -19.16 -1.34 12.60
CA ASP A 146 -19.25 -2.16 11.39
C ASP A 146 -18.03 -1.99 10.48
N ILE A 147 -17.39 -0.81 10.45
CA ILE A 147 -16.19 -0.55 9.62
C ILE A 147 -14.86 -0.86 10.32
N LYS A 148 -14.88 -1.32 11.57
CA LYS A 148 -13.67 -1.48 12.40
C LYS A 148 -12.63 -2.38 11.73
N SER A 149 -13.04 -3.55 11.24
CA SER A 149 -12.15 -4.52 10.58
C SER A 149 -11.51 -3.96 9.31
N GLU A 150 -12.25 -3.14 8.57
CA GLU A 150 -11.84 -2.54 7.31
C GLU A 150 -10.85 -1.41 7.56
N VAL A 151 -11.06 -0.61 8.61
CA VAL A 151 -10.08 0.38 9.09
C VAL A 151 -8.79 -0.30 9.53
N GLU A 152 -8.87 -1.38 10.32
CA GLU A 152 -7.70 -2.16 10.74
C GLU A 152 -6.97 -2.78 9.53
N TYR A 153 -7.71 -3.30 8.55
CA TYR A 153 -7.15 -3.78 7.29
C TYR A 153 -6.39 -2.69 6.56
N VAL A 154 -7.00 -1.53 6.32
CA VAL A 154 -6.36 -0.41 5.60
C VAL A 154 -5.10 0.04 6.32
N ILE A 155 -5.12 0.16 7.65
CA ILE A 155 -3.94 0.54 8.43
C ILE A 155 -2.83 -0.50 8.25
N ARG A 156 -3.14 -1.79 8.47
CA ARG A 156 -2.14 -2.87 8.37
C ARG A 156 -1.57 -3.00 6.96
N THR A 157 -2.43 -3.02 5.95
CA THR A 157 -2.03 -3.15 4.54
C THR A 157 -1.23 -1.94 4.08
N GLY A 158 -1.65 -0.72 4.45
CA GLY A 158 -0.91 0.51 4.15
C GLY A 158 0.50 0.52 4.74
N ARG A 159 0.66 0.01 5.97
CA ARG A 159 2.00 -0.18 6.57
C ARG A 159 2.83 -1.20 5.81
N GLY A 160 2.23 -2.33 5.43
CA GLY A 160 2.89 -3.36 4.62
C GLY A 160 3.37 -2.85 3.26
N ILE A 161 2.58 -2.00 2.58
CA ILE A 161 2.95 -1.37 1.30
C ILE A 161 4.20 -0.50 1.45
N VAL A 162 4.28 0.28 2.54
CA VAL A 162 5.46 1.11 2.87
C VAL A 162 6.68 0.25 3.17
N GLU A 163 6.53 -0.76 4.04
CA GLU A 163 7.63 -1.67 4.43
C GLU A 163 8.22 -2.41 3.22
N LYS A 164 7.34 -2.88 2.32
CA LYS A 164 7.72 -3.59 1.09
C LYS A 164 8.13 -2.65 -0.05
N ARG A 165 8.12 -1.31 0.16
CA ARG A 165 8.48 -0.29 -0.84
C ARG A 165 7.70 -0.44 -2.15
N GLN A 166 6.38 -0.62 -2.04
CA GLN A 166 5.46 -0.79 -3.17
C GLN A 166 4.81 0.53 -3.62
N ILE A 167 5.31 1.66 -3.13
CA ILE A 167 4.82 3.01 -3.45
C ILE A 167 6.00 3.99 -3.50
N ASP A 168 5.89 5.00 -4.35
CA ASP A 168 6.94 6.01 -4.54
C ASP A 168 7.02 7.02 -3.39
N GLU A 169 5.88 7.35 -2.79
CA GLU A 169 5.78 8.32 -1.69
C GLU A 169 5.42 7.65 -0.35
N PRO A 170 6.33 6.84 0.24
CA PRO A 170 6.05 6.06 1.45
C PRO A 170 5.72 6.96 2.66
N ASN A 171 6.29 8.16 2.71
CA ASN A 171 6.05 9.12 3.78
C ASN A 171 4.62 9.68 3.72
N ASP A 172 4.09 9.90 2.52
CA ASP A 172 2.75 10.47 2.38
C ASP A 172 1.68 9.43 2.62
N LEU A 173 1.89 8.18 2.17
CA LEU A 173 1.04 7.07 2.59
C LEU A 173 1.09 6.90 4.12
N THR A 174 2.27 7.00 4.72
CA THR A 174 2.42 6.90 6.18
C THR A 174 1.56 7.92 6.92
N LYS A 175 1.64 9.20 6.53
CA LYS A 175 0.82 10.28 7.10
C LYS A 175 -0.67 10.04 6.89
N GLN A 176 -1.08 9.57 5.71
CA GLN A 176 -2.49 9.29 5.41
C GLN A 176 -3.04 8.19 6.33
N ILE A 177 -2.27 7.11 6.55
CA ILE A 177 -2.64 6.03 7.47
C ILE A 177 -2.71 6.52 8.92
N ASP A 178 -1.77 7.34 9.37
CA ASP A 178 -1.80 7.93 10.72
C ASP A 178 -3.01 8.86 10.92
N LYS A 179 -3.31 9.69 9.92
CA LYS A 179 -4.49 10.56 9.94
C LYS A 179 -5.77 9.74 10.03
N LEU A 180 -5.92 8.71 9.21
CA LEU A 180 -7.10 7.83 9.22
C LEU A 180 -7.28 7.13 10.57
N LYS A 181 -6.18 6.61 11.15
CA LYS A 181 -6.20 6.00 12.49
C LYS A 181 -6.60 7.01 13.57
N ALA A 182 -6.03 8.21 13.55
CA ALA A 182 -6.33 9.25 14.52
C ALA A 182 -7.80 9.70 14.43
N GLN A 183 -8.32 9.86 13.21
CA GLN A 183 -9.71 10.23 12.96
C GLN A 183 -10.67 9.16 13.49
N TYR A 184 -10.45 7.89 13.16
CA TYR A 184 -11.26 6.78 13.68
C TYR A 184 -11.29 6.74 15.21
N ASN A 185 -10.12 6.87 15.86
CA ASN A 185 -10.03 6.87 17.32
C ASN A 185 -10.76 8.06 17.95
N THR A 186 -10.63 9.25 17.35
CA THR A 186 -11.28 10.47 17.83
C THR A 186 -12.79 10.36 17.72
N LEU A 187 -13.30 9.90 16.57
CA LEU A 187 -14.73 9.69 16.34
C LEU A 187 -15.28 8.61 17.27
N GLY A 188 -14.56 7.50 17.44
CA GLY A 188 -14.92 6.44 18.38
C GLY A 188 -15.06 6.94 19.82
N ALA A 189 -14.11 7.76 20.29
CA ALA A 189 -14.18 8.36 21.62
C ALA A 189 -15.37 9.32 21.77
N LYS A 190 -15.57 10.21 20.78
CA LYS A 190 -16.68 11.18 20.79
C LYS A 190 -18.05 10.50 20.78
N VAL A 191 -18.30 9.58 19.82
CA VAL A 191 -19.61 8.89 19.72
C VAL A 191 -19.89 8.05 20.96
N SER A 192 -18.87 7.41 21.54
CA SER A 192 -19.04 6.64 22.78
C SER A 192 -19.41 7.54 23.96
N ALA A 193 -18.79 8.72 24.08
CA ALA A 193 -19.11 9.69 25.13
C ALA A 193 -20.53 10.26 24.95
N SER A 194 -20.89 10.70 23.74
CA SER A 194 -22.23 11.23 23.43
C SER A 194 -23.32 10.20 23.70
N LYS A 195 -23.10 8.93 23.36
CA LYS A 195 -24.04 7.85 23.64
C LYS A 195 -24.33 7.74 25.14
N VAL A 196 -23.29 7.70 25.97
CA VAL A 196 -23.44 7.60 27.45
C VAL A 196 -24.17 8.83 28.01
N GLN A 197 -23.89 10.02 27.48
CA GLN A 197 -24.57 11.24 27.91
C GLN A 197 -26.06 11.22 27.54
N LEU A 198 -26.40 10.90 26.28
CA LEU A 198 -27.79 10.84 25.81
C LEU A 198 -28.58 9.74 26.51
N ASP A 199 -28.00 8.53 26.68
CA ASP A 199 -28.61 7.44 27.45
C ASP A 199 -28.91 7.85 28.90
N ASN A 200 -28.02 8.64 29.51
CA ASN A 200 -28.24 9.14 30.86
C ASN A 200 -29.35 10.19 30.90
N VAL A 201 -29.40 11.13 29.96
CA VAL A 201 -30.42 12.17 29.93
C VAL A 201 -31.80 11.56 29.69
N GLU A 202 -31.95 10.67 28.70
CA GLU A 202 -33.22 10.01 28.39
C GLU A 202 -33.80 9.25 29.58
N ARG A 203 -32.96 8.62 30.42
CA ARG A 203 -33.40 7.90 31.63
C ARG A 203 -33.96 8.80 32.74
N HIS A 204 -33.68 10.10 32.70
CA HIS A 204 -34.10 11.06 33.72
C HIS A 204 -35.19 12.03 33.22
N LEU A 205 -35.69 11.85 31.99
CA LEU A 205 -36.89 12.48 31.44
C LEU A 205 -38.12 11.62 31.75
#